data_AF-A0A5C5ZHM2-F1
#
_entry.id   AF-A0A5C5ZHM2-F1
#
_cell.length_a   1.000
_cell.length_b   1.000
_cell.length_c   1.000
_cell.angle_alpha   90.00
_cell.angle_beta   90.00
_cell.angle_gamma   90.00
#
_symmetry.space_group_name_H-M   'P 1'
#
loop_
_entity.id
_entity.type
_entity.pdbx_description
1 polymer ?
#
loop_
_entity_poly.entity_id
_entity_poly.type
_entity_poly.pdbx_seq_one_letter_code
_entity_poly.pdbx_strand_id
1 'polypeptide(L)'
;MTLSPEIVTTLLWLAVHAVGLISAGLCRLPMSVGRTTLAQLTMATSMLLVGLFAWATPTEHSAAWVASAGTIGLMVTAVVWHSPTDEVDPVLDRLLASGQAV
;
A
#
# COMPACT_ATOMS: atom_id res chain seq x y z
N MET A 1 -14.60 -21.91 16.80
CA MET A 1 -14.24 -22.19 15.39
C MET A 1 -12.81 -21.70 15.21
N THR A 2 -11.84 -22.60 15.08
CA THR A 2 -10.43 -22.25 14.86
C THR A 2 -10.17 -22.10 13.37
N LEU A 3 -9.57 -20.97 12.96
CA LEU A 3 -9.17 -20.77 11.57
C LEU A 3 -7.99 -21.68 11.22
N SER A 4 -7.96 -22.22 10.00
CA SER A 4 -6.80 -22.98 9.54
C SER A 4 -5.60 -22.06 9.32
N PRO A 5 -4.36 -22.55 9.48
CA PRO A 5 -3.15 -21.75 9.26
C PRO A 5 -3.10 -21.12 7.86
N GLU A 6 -3.58 -21.83 6.84
CA GLU A 6 -3.64 -21.34 5.45
C GLU A 6 -4.56 -20.12 5.29
N ILE A 7 -5.72 -20.14 5.96
CA ILE A 7 -6.64 -19.00 5.96
C ILE A 7 -6.01 -17.81 6.65
N VAL A 8 -5.33 -18.01 7.79
CA VAL A 8 -4.64 -16.94 8.51
C VAL A 8 -3.55 -16.31 7.64
N THR A 9 -2.70 -17.13 7.01
CA THR A 9 -1.63 -16.64 6.12
C THR A 9 -2.21 -15.88 4.92
N THR A 10 -3.30 -16.37 4.33
CA THR A 10 -3.95 -15.70 3.19
C THR A 10 -4.53 -14.34 3.59
N LEU A 11 -5.17 -14.25 4.75
CA LEU A 11 -5.71 -13.00 5.26
C LEU A 11 -4.60 -11.99 5.58
N LEU A 12 -3.48 -12.45 6.17
CA LEU A 12 -2.32 -11.60 6.41
C LEU A 12 -1.67 -11.11 5.10
N TRP A 13 -1.55 -12.00 4.11
CA TRP A 13 -1.06 -11.65 2.78
C TRP A 13 -1.94 -10.57 2.15
N LEU A 14 -3.27 -10.75 2.13
CA LEU A 14 -4.21 -9.74 1.64
C LEU A 14 -4.10 -8.41 2.39
N ALA A 15 -3.99 -8.45 3.72
CA ALA A 15 -3.88 -7.26 4.55
C ALA A 15 -2.61 -6.47 4.23
N VAL A 16 -1.46 -7.13 4.07
CA VAL A 16 -0.19 -6.46 3.72
C VAL A 16 -0.28 -5.76 2.36
N HIS A 17 -0.92 -6.40 1.37
CA HIS A 17 -1.13 -5.82 0.04
C HIS A 17 -2.06 -4.60 0.11
N ALA A 18 -3.18 -4.71 0.83
CA ALA A 18 -4.12 -3.61 1.02
C ALA A 18 -3.46 -2.41 1.71
N VAL A 19 -2.71 -2.65 2.79
CA VAL A 19 -1.96 -1.60 3.50
C VAL A 19 -0.94 -0.94 2.57
N GLY A 20 -0.17 -1.72 1.81
CA GLY A 20 0.83 -1.17 0.88
C GLY A 20 0.20 -0.30 -0.21
N LEU A 21 -0.95 -0.72 -0.77
CA LEU A 21 -1.70 0.07 -1.76
C LEU A 21 -2.24 1.36 -1.17
N ILE A 22 -2.82 1.31 0.03
CA ILE A 22 -3.32 2.50 0.73
C ILE A 22 -2.17 3.47 0.99
N SER A 23 -1.04 2.98 1.52
CA SER A 23 0.15 3.80 1.80
C SER A 23 0.73 4.42 0.52
N ALA A 24 0.78 3.68 -0.58
CA ALA A 24 1.20 4.21 -1.88
C ALA A 24 0.27 5.32 -2.37
N GLY A 25 -1.05 5.15 -2.20
CA GLY A 25 -2.04 6.20 -2.48
C GLY A 25 -1.87 7.43 -1.58
N LEU A 26 -1.64 7.23 -0.28
CA LEU A 26 -1.40 8.31 0.68
C LEU A 26 -0.15 9.12 0.32
N CYS A 27 0.91 8.49 -0.18
CA CYS A 27 2.13 9.19 -0.63
C CYS A 27 1.87 10.24 -1.72
N ARG A 28 0.71 10.18 -2.40
CA ARG A 28 0.31 11.15 -3.44
C ARG A 28 -0.42 12.37 -2.88
N LEU A 29 -0.82 12.34 -1.62
CA LEU A 29 -1.59 13.42 -1.01
C LEU A 29 -0.64 14.49 -0.44
N PRO A 30 -0.97 15.79 -0.53
CA PRO A 30 -0.25 16.85 0.16
C PRO A 30 -0.42 16.66 1.68
N MET A 31 0.56 16.02 2.29
CA MET A 31 0.60 15.76 3.74
C MET A 31 1.82 16.42 4.36
N SER A 32 1.80 16.56 5.70
CA SER A 32 2.99 17.00 6.44
C SER A 32 4.14 16.01 6.24
N VAL A 33 5.37 16.52 6.30
CA VAL A 33 6.60 15.72 6.11
C VAL A 33 6.59 14.44 6.94
N GLY A 34 6.19 14.52 8.22
CA GLY A 34 6.11 13.35 9.10
C GLY A 34 5.11 12.27 8.62
N ARG A 35 3.95 12.67 8.08
CA ARG A 35 2.94 11.74 7.55
C ARG A 35 3.39 11.11 6.23
N THR A 36 4.04 11.89 5.37
CA THR A 36 4.63 11.39 4.12
C THR A 36 5.72 10.37 4.41
N THR A 37 6.64 10.65 5.33
CA THR A 37 7.68 9.70 5.75
C THR A 37 7.06 8.43 6.32
N LEU A 38 6.02 8.54 7.15
CA LEU A 38 5.33 7.36 7.68
C LEU A 38 4.70 6.52 6.56
N ALA A 39 3.98 7.15 5.62
CA ALA A 39 3.37 6.44 4.49
C ALA A 39 4.41 5.73 3.62
N GLN A 40 5.55 6.36 3.35
CA GLN A 40 6.66 5.76 2.62
C GLN A 40 7.27 4.56 3.38
N LEU A 41 7.49 4.69 4.68
CA LEU A 41 8.00 3.59 5.51
C LEU A 41 7.01 2.43 5.59
N THR A 42 5.71 2.71 5.74
CA THR A 42 4.67 1.68 5.72
C THR A 42 4.64 0.96 4.37
N MET A 43 4.70 1.70 3.26
CA MET A 43 4.79 1.11 1.93
C MET A 43 6.03 0.23 1.78
N ALA A 44 7.22 0.73 2.14
CA ALA A 44 8.46 -0.02 2.04
C ALA A 44 8.41 -1.31 2.88
N THR A 45 7.85 -1.22 4.08
CA THR A 45 7.64 -2.39 4.96
C THR A 45 6.67 -3.39 4.33
N SER A 46 5.57 -2.92 3.75
CA SER A 46 4.64 -3.79 3.03
C SER A 46 5.32 -4.51 1.86
N MET A 47 6.13 -3.83 1.06
CA MET A 47 6.87 -4.45 -0.05
C MET A 47 7.83 -5.55 0.45
N LEU A 48 8.55 -5.30 1.54
CA LEU A 48 9.41 -6.31 2.18
C LEU A 48 8.60 -7.51 2.66
N LEU A 49 7.46 -7.29 3.31
CA LEU A 49 6.59 -8.35 3.78
C LEU A 49 6.00 -9.17 2.63
N VAL A 50 5.60 -8.54 1.51
CA VAL A 50 5.18 -9.26 0.30
C VAL A 50 6.32 -10.14 -0.23
N GLY A 51 7.54 -9.63 -0.28
CA GLY A 51 8.72 -10.41 -0.67
C GLY A 51 9.00 -11.59 0.25
N LEU A 52 8.84 -11.41 1.57
CA LEU A 52 8.98 -12.47 2.56
C LEU A 52 7.88 -13.53 2.43
N PHE A 53 6.62 -13.12 2.22
CA PHE A 53 5.54 -14.07 1.95
C PHE A 53 5.79 -14.86 0.68
N ALA A 54 6.23 -14.19 -0.39
CA ALA A 54 6.56 -14.86 -1.64
C ALA A 54 7.69 -15.89 -1.43
N TRP A 55 8.78 -15.51 -0.74
CA TRP A 55 9.88 -16.42 -0.40
C TRP A 55 9.44 -17.63 0.44
N ALA A 56 8.55 -17.42 1.41
CA ALA A 56 8.09 -18.46 2.33
C ALA A 56 6.99 -19.37 1.75
N THR A 57 6.38 -19.01 0.61
CA THR A 57 5.28 -19.77 0.00
C THR A 57 5.80 -20.70 -1.10
N PRO A 58 5.41 -21.99 -1.12
CA PRO A 58 5.84 -22.92 -2.17
C PRO A 58 5.54 -22.39 -3.58
N THR A 59 6.47 -22.61 -4.51
CA THR A 59 6.44 -22.14 -5.91
C THR A 59 5.28 -22.69 -6.74
N GLU A 60 4.52 -23.64 -6.19
CA GLU A 60 3.31 -24.24 -6.80
C GLU A 60 2.16 -23.22 -6.90
N HIS A 61 2.21 -22.10 -6.17
CA HIS A 61 1.23 -21.02 -6.22
C HIS A 61 1.62 -19.90 -7.20
N SER A 62 1.81 -20.25 -8.48
CA SER A 62 2.21 -19.30 -9.54
C SER A 62 1.29 -18.07 -9.65
N ALA A 63 -0.02 -18.24 -9.43
CA ALA A 63 -0.99 -17.15 -9.43
C ALA A 63 -0.79 -16.15 -8.28
N ALA A 64 -0.41 -16.61 -7.09
CA ALA A 64 -0.14 -15.74 -5.94
C ALA A 64 1.12 -14.90 -6.16
N TRP A 65 2.15 -15.50 -6.77
CA TRP A 65 3.37 -14.80 -7.18
C TRP A 65 3.09 -13.70 -8.20
N VAL A 66 2.31 -13.99 -9.25
CA VAL A 66 1.92 -13.01 -10.27
C VAL A 66 1.08 -11.88 -9.64
N ALA A 67 0.15 -12.21 -8.74
CA ALA A 67 -0.64 -11.20 -8.02
C ALA A 67 0.24 -10.30 -7.13
N SER A 68 1.21 -10.87 -6.42
CA SER A 68 2.15 -10.09 -5.60
C SER A 68 3.05 -9.19 -6.43
N ALA A 69 3.60 -9.69 -7.54
CA ALA A 69 4.41 -8.90 -8.46
C ALA A 69 3.60 -7.74 -9.08
N GLY A 70 2.36 -8.01 -9.51
CA GLY A 70 1.45 -6.99 -10.03
C GLY A 70 1.13 -5.91 -9.00
N THR A 71 0.87 -6.30 -7.75
CA THR A 71 0.56 -5.33 -6.69
C THR A 71 1.78 -4.47 -6.33
N ILE A 72 2.97 -5.06 -6.24
CA ILE A 72 4.22 -4.31 -6.07
C ILE A 72 4.40 -3.29 -7.21
N GLY A 73 4.19 -3.73 -8.46
CA GLY A 73 4.25 -2.85 -9.63
C GLY A 73 3.25 -1.69 -9.55
N LEU A 74 2.03 -1.93 -9.08
CA LEU A 74 1.02 -0.90 -8.85
C LEU A 74 1.43 0.09 -7.74
N MET A 75 1.98 -0.39 -6.61
CA MET A 75 2.47 0.48 -5.53
C MET A 75 3.58 1.40 -6.04
N VAL A 76 4.55 0.84 -6.76
CA VAL A 76 5.66 1.62 -7.35
C VAL A 76 5.14 2.62 -8.36
N THR A 77 4.26 2.20 -9.26
CA THR A 77 3.67 3.10 -10.27
C THR A 77 2.88 4.21 -9.58
N ALA A 78 2.08 3.91 -8.55
CA ALA A 78 1.30 4.91 -7.84
C ALA A 78 2.18 5.98 -7.17
N VAL A 79 3.34 5.59 -6.65
CA VAL A 79 4.31 6.53 -6.06
C VAL A 79 5.09 7.31 -7.11
N VAL A 80 5.52 6.67 -8.20
CA VAL A 80 6.38 7.28 -9.21
C VAL A 80 5.60 8.09 -10.26
N TRP A 81 4.34 7.75 -10.53
CA TRP A 81 3.47 8.43 -11.51
C TRP A 81 3.03 9.84 -11.06
N HIS A 82 3.73 10.46 -10.11
CA HIS A 82 3.53 11.87 -9.83
C HIS A 82 4.32 12.71 -10.83
N SER A 83 3.63 13.19 -11.87
CA SER A 83 4.05 14.40 -12.57
C SER A 83 4.03 15.57 -11.59
N PRO A 84 5.11 16.35 -11.47
CA PRO A 84 5.11 17.62 -10.75
C PRO A 84 4.35 18.63 -11.60
N THR A 85 3.02 18.59 -11.54
CA THR A 85 2.19 19.70 -11.98
C THR A 85 1.34 20.12 -10.81
N ASP A 86 1.72 21.25 -10.24
CA ASP A 86 1.13 22.07 -9.18
C ASP A 86 -0.38 22.35 -9.34
N GLU A 87 -1.21 21.33 -9.42
CA GLU A 87 -2.66 21.48 -9.22
C GLU A 87 -3.05 20.74 -7.95
N VAL A 88 -3.13 21.50 -6.86
CA VAL A 88 -3.79 21.09 -5.62
C VAL A 88 -5.20 20.64 -6.00
N ASP A 89 -5.48 19.34 -5.85
CA ASP A 89 -6.80 18.78 -6.12
C ASP A 89 -7.85 19.47 -5.21
N PRO A 90 -8.79 20.24 -5.79
CA PRO A 90 -9.74 21.05 -5.02
C PRO A 90 -10.73 20.20 -4.21
N VAL A 91 -10.88 18.91 -4.53
CA VAL A 91 -11.70 17.99 -3.72
C VAL A 91 -10.96 17.59 -2.45
N LEU A 92 -9.65 17.35 -2.56
CA LEU A 92 -8.82 16.96 -1.44
C LEU A 92 -8.64 18.12 -0.44
N ASP A 93 -8.51 19.34 -0.96
CA ASP A 93 -8.39 20.55 -0.17
C ASP A 93 -9.65 20.82 0.67
N ARG A 94 -10.83 20.56 0.10
CA ARG A 94 -12.12 20.65 0.82
C ARG A 94 -12.24 19.60 1.92
N LEU A 95 -11.77 18.38 1.69
CA LEU A 95 -11.80 17.32 2.70
C LEU A 95 -10.84 17.62 3.86
N LEU A 96 -9.63 18.11 3.56
CA LEU A 96 -8.67 18.52 4.57
C LEU A 96 -9.15 19.73 5.38
N ALA A 97 -9.76 20.73 4.72
CA ALA A 97 -10.36 21.88 5.39
C ALA A 97 -11.52 21.49 6.31
N SER A 98 -12.35 20.51 5.91
CA SER A 98 -13.46 20.04 6.75
C SER A 98 -13.01 19.31 8.02
N GLY A 99 -11.82 18.70 8.01
CA GLY A 99 -11.24 18.00 9.16
C GLY A 99 -10.55 18.91 10.19
N GLN A 100 -10.32 20.19 9.87
CA GLN A 100 -9.69 21.16 10.79
C GLN A 100 -10.69 22.09 11.50
N ALA A 101 -12.00 21.91 11.27
CA ALA A 101 -13.06 22.75 11.85
C ALA A 101 -13.59 22.23 13.20
N VAL A 102 -12.84 21.40 13.92
CA VAL A 102 -13.21 20.86 15.25
C VAL A 102 -12.18 21.24 16.29
#